data_AF-A0A964J198-F1
#
_entry.id   AF-A0A964J198-F1
#
_cell.length_a   1.000
_cell.length_b   1.000
_cell.length_c   1.000
_cell.angle_alpha   90.00
_cell.angle_beta   90.00
_cell.angle_gamma   90.00
#
_symmetry.space_group_name_H-M   'P 1'
#
loop_
_entity.id
_entity.type
_entity.pdbx_description
1 polymer ?
#
loop_
_entity_poly.entity_id
_entity_poly.type
_entity_poly.pdbx_seq_one_letter_code
_entity_poly.pdbx_strand_id
1 'polypeptide(L)'
;MWRRGADPLRWYGPSARPSQVDELAGAFWRARHSCVQVGGGQGCRRGRRVEATEVPTKRSSKGWLMKPQSERVGAGGKKQSLLWQELTNTELEEARDSDYLVLIPLGAMEQHGPHLPVDTDVAIAWAVAQDVARRLDSTVVAPPIWWGYSSSHMSFPSTISLRPQTLLALLDDIIGSLISHGFRKIAIVSSHATNRPVGQLAVRECAARHGVPILYLHYIDFCRKVFADERVTGIGGEMHGGEFETSIQLHLHPELVKMDLAVADYVDPKRHFGISSAGRDLNDAGNVSLGYDIEKLFPTGVMGDATLADAKLGARLFEAAVTGIVTALDEYRSHDYGDSARSSVRLDPDSWQRRD
;
A
#
# COMPACT_ATOMS: atom_id res chain seq x y z
N MET A 1 -14.23 0.77 -32.30
CA MET A 1 -13.67 1.37 -33.54
C MET A 1 -12.90 2.64 -33.17
N TRP A 2 -11.65 2.51 -32.74
CA TRP A 2 -10.68 3.61 -32.64
C TRP A 2 -9.38 3.12 -33.26
N ARG A 3 -8.99 3.74 -34.37
CA ARG A 3 -7.84 3.32 -35.17
C ARG A 3 -6.53 3.65 -34.44
N ARG A 4 -5.63 2.67 -34.39
CA ARG A 4 -4.20 2.89 -34.07
C ARG A 4 -3.57 3.76 -35.16
N GLY A 5 -2.91 4.83 -34.75
CA GLY A 5 -2.14 5.68 -35.65
C GLY A 5 -1.96 7.10 -35.13
N ALA A 6 -1.15 7.28 -34.10
CA ALA A 6 -0.57 8.58 -33.78
C ALA A 6 0.81 8.40 -33.12
N ASP A 7 1.80 8.88 -33.86
CA ASP A 7 3.23 9.00 -33.57
C ASP A 7 3.48 9.84 -32.28
N PRO A 8 4.24 9.35 -31.28
CA PRO A 8 4.37 10.00 -29.98
C PRO A 8 5.25 11.26 -29.95
N LEU A 9 5.71 11.79 -31.09
CA LEU A 9 6.68 12.89 -31.13
C LEU A 9 6.15 14.29 -31.52
N ARG A 10 4.83 14.51 -31.57
CA ARG A 10 4.25 15.84 -31.85
C ARG A 10 3.81 16.61 -30.60
N TRP A 11 4.76 16.91 -29.71
CA TRP A 11 4.60 17.94 -28.66
C TRP A 11 5.87 18.78 -28.48
N TYR A 12 6.48 19.25 -29.57
CA TYR A 12 7.42 20.38 -29.52
C TYR A 12 7.23 21.27 -30.75
N GLY A 13 6.84 22.52 -30.52
CA GLY A 13 6.80 23.57 -31.54
C GLY A 13 8.21 24.02 -31.94
N PRO A 14 8.38 24.65 -33.12
CA PRO A 14 9.63 24.67 -33.84
C PRO A 14 10.50 25.89 -33.51
N SER A 15 11.58 25.72 -32.75
CA SER A 15 12.75 26.61 -32.83
C SER A 15 13.96 26.05 -32.06
N ALA A 16 14.72 25.15 -32.67
CA ALA A 16 16.16 25.01 -32.39
C ALA A 16 16.82 24.19 -33.51
N ARG A 17 17.87 24.73 -34.12
CA ARG A 17 18.68 24.06 -35.15
C ARG A 17 19.66 23.07 -34.50
N PRO A 18 20.09 22.00 -35.19
CA PRO A 18 20.81 20.90 -34.59
C PRO A 18 22.34 21.12 -34.66
N SER A 19 22.97 21.37 -33.51
CA SER A 19 24.40 21.15 -33.29
C SER A 19 24.73 21.21 -31.80
N GLN A 20 24.39 20.18 -31.03
CA GLN A 20 24.92 19.94 -29.67
C GLN A 20 24.45 18.58 -29.14
N VAL A 21 24.92 17.50 -29.76
CA VAL A 21 24.68 16.12 -29.29
C VAL A 21 25.94 15.46 -28.69
N ASP A 22 27.09 16.13 -28.67
CA ASP A 22 28.35 15.52 -28.17
C ASP A 22 28.92 16.13 -26.86
N GLU A 23 28.19 16.99 -26.15
CA GLU A 23 28.76 17.70 -24.97
C GLU A 23 28.10 17.38 -23.61
N LEU A 24 27.21 16.37 -23.53
CA LEU A 24 26.55 15.97 -22.28
C LEU A 24 26.85 14.54 -21.79
N ALA A 25 27.73 13.80 -22.49
CA ALA A 25 28.19 12.49 -22.06
C ALA A 25 29.49 12.52 -21.22
N GLY A 26 30.14 13.69 -21.07
CA GLY A 26 31.43 13.84 -20.38
C GLY A 26 31.39 14.41 -18.95
N ALA A 27 30.24 14.89 -18.48
CA ALA A 27 30.14 15.68 -17.25
C ALA A 27 29.73 14.89 -15.98
N PHE A 28 29.38 13.60 -16.11
CA PHE A 28 28.92 12.78 -14.97
C PHE A 28 30.01 11.95 -14.25
N TRP A 29 31.30 12.17 -14.58
CA TRP A 29 32.39 11.38 -14.01
C TRP A 29 33.60 12.18 -13.49
N ARG A 30 33.44 13.47 -13.15
CA ARG A 30 34.47 14.25 -12.45
C ARG A 30 33.87 15.27 -11.48
N ALA A 31 33.37 14.80 -10.35
CA ALA A 31 33.09 15.65 -9.19
C ALA A 31 33.27 14.87 -7.88
N ARG A 32 34.47 14.33 -7.65
CA ARG A 32 35.02 14.08 -6.31
C ARG A 32 36.49 14.45 -6.33
N HIS A 33 36.94 15.12 -5.26
CA HIS A 33 38.27 15.67 -5.01
C HIS A 33 38.48 17.14 -5.41
N SER A 34 37.81 18.06 -4.70
CA SER A 34 38.37 19.39 -4.42
C SER A 34 39.11 19.33 -3.08
N CYS A 35 40.43 19.08 -3.14
CA CYS A 35 41.33 19.34 -2.02
C CYS A 35 41.71 20.81 -2.05
N VAL A 36 41.38 21.54 -0.98
CA VAL A 36 41.88 22.89 -0.72
C VAL A 36 43.33 22.75 -0.26
N GLN A 37 44.28 23.25 -1.06
CA GLN A 37 45.66 23.42 -0.63
C GLN A 37 45.77 24.66 0.25
N VAL A 38 46.16 24.46 1.52
CA VAL A 38 46.78 25.50 2.35
C VAL A 38 48.17 25.00 2.70
N GLY A 39 49.18 25.81 2.40
CA GLY A 39 50.58 25.41 2.39
C GLY A 39 51.21 25.15 3.76
N GLY A 40 52.30 24.38 3.72
CA GLY A 40 53.40 24.44 4.68
C GLY A 40 53.46 23.32 5.73
N GLY A 41 54.48 22.46 5.63
CA GLY A 41 55.02 21.74 6.80
C GLY A 41 55.03 20.21 6.71
N GLN A 42 56.21 19.65 6.50
CA GLN A 42 56.53 18.21 6.59
C GLN A 42 56.25 17.65 7.99
N GLY A 43 55.71 16.43 8.06
CA GLY A 43 55.66 15.68 9.32
C GLY A 43 54.75 14.45 9.31
N CYS A 44 55.24 13.33 8.78
CA CYS A 44 54.56 12.05 8.86
C CYS A 44 54.66 11.48 10.29
N ARG A 45 53.61 11.63 11.11
CA ARG A 45 53.46 10.92 12.39
C ARG A 45 52.48 9.75 12.24
N ARG A 46 52.98 8.53 12.40
CA ARG A 46 52.18 7.29 12.47
C ARG A 46 51.26 7.35 13.70
N GLY A 47 49.97 7.55 13.48
CA GLY A 47 48.92 7.45 14.49
C GLY A 47 48.63 5.99 14.86
N ARG A 48 48.41 5.75 16.15
CA ARG A 48 48.20 4.43 16.78
C ARG A 48 47.05 3.66 16.15
N ARG A 49 47.29 2.36 15.96
CA ARG A 49 46.28 1.34 15.64
C ARG A 49 45.33 1.27 16.84
N VAL A 50 44.07 1.69 16.67
CA VAL A 50 43.01 1.42 17.63
C VAL A 50 42.63 -0.04 17.44
N GLU A 51 42.82 -0.85 18.48
CA GLU A 51 42.38 -2.25 18.47
C GLU A 51 40.86 -2.31 18.32
N ALA A 52 40.40 -3.12 17.37
CA ALA A 52 38.98 -3.40 17.19
C ALA A 52 38.51 -4.23 18.37
N THR A 53 37.77 -3.61 19.29
CA THR A 53 36.99 -4.33 20.29
C THR A 53 35.93 -5.15 19.55
N GLU A 54 36.02 -6.47 19.67
CA GLU A 54 35.04 -7.41 19.13
C GLU A 54 33.63 -7.06 19.63
N VAL A 55 32.76 -6.63 18.71
CA VAL A 55 31.33 -6.47 18.97
C VAL A 55 30.72 -7.87 18.97
N PRO A 56 30.02 -8.32 20.03
CA PRO A 56 29.42 -9.65 20.06
C PRO A 56 28.37 -9.80 18.97
N THR A 57 28.69 -10.55 17.91
CA THR A 57 27.74 -10.91 16.85
C THR A 57 26.82 -12.03 17.34
N LYS A 58 25.78 -11.68 18.10
CA LYS A 58 24.57 -12.51 18.21
C LYS A 58 23.48 -11.91 17.33
N ARG A 59 23.68 -11.94 16.01
CA ARG A 59 22.56 -11.87 15.06
C ARG A 59 21.84 -13.21 15.15
N SER A 60 20.71 -13.26 15.86
CA SER A 60 19.79 -14.38 15.69
C SER A 60 19.35 -14.37 14.22
N SER A 61 19.67 -15.44 13.50
CA SER A 61 19.22 -15.71 12.14
C SER A 61 17.72 -16.06 12.12
N LYS A 62 16.87 -15.17 12.66
CA LYS A 62 15.43 -15.21 12.39
C LYS A 62 15.25 -14.57 11.01
N GLY A 63 14.94 -15.41 10.03
CA GLY A 63 14.81 -15.01 8.63
C GLY A 63 13.80 -13.89 8.44
N TRP A 64 14.05 -13.09 7.39
CA TRP A 64 13.25 -11.97 6.89
C TRP A 64 11.87 -12.38 6.34
N LEU A 65 11.53 -13.67 6.36
CA LEU A 65 10.17 -14.09 6.09
C LEU A 65 9.32 -13.71 7.30
N MET A 66 8.34 -12.84 7.08
CA MET A 66 7.18 -12.67 7.97
C MET A 66 6.85 -14.03 8.55
N LYS A 67 6.88 -14.21 9.87
CA LYS A 67 6.31 -15.40 10.48
C LYS A 67 4.81 -15.18 10.44
N PRO A 68 4.07 -15.73 9.47
CA PRO A 68 2.66 -15.48 9.41
C PRO A 68 2.07 -16.20 10.62
N GLN A 69 1.27 -15.50 11.41
CA GLN A 69 0.35 -16.19 12.32
C GLN A 69 -0.85 -16.64 11.46
N SER A 70 -0.61 -17.56 10.52
CA SER A 70 -1.53 -17.99 9.47
C SER A 70 -2.47 -19.12 9.88
N GLU A 71 -2.36 -19.62 11.11
CA GLU A 71 -2.99 -20.87 11.51
C GLU A 71 -4.32 -20.64 12.22
N ARG A 72 -5.32 -21.46 11.87
CA ARG A 72 -6.55 -21.64 12.63
C ARG A 72 -6.65 -23.09 13.12
N VAL A 73 -7.14 -23.30 14.33
CA VAL A 73 -7.35 -24.64 14.88
C VAL A 73 -8.69 -25.16 14.38
N GLY A 74 -8.68 -26.14 13.46
CA GLY A 74 -9.89 -26.73 12.91
C GLY A 74 -10.61 -27.68 13.88
N ALA A 75 -11.84 -28.06 13.53
CA ALA A 75 -12.61 -29.09 14.23
C ALA A 75 -11.88 -30.45 14.09
N GLY A 76 -11.08 -30.81 15.09
CA GLY A 76 -10.16 -31.96 15.06
C GLY A 76 -8.73 -31.65 15.50
N GLY A 77 -8.42 -30.39 15.84
CA GLY A 77 -7.14 -29.99 16.42
C GLY A 77 -5.98 -29.85 15.42
N LYS A 78 -6.22 -30.09 14.12
CA LYS A 78 -5.22 -29.81 13.08
C LYS A 78 -5.21 -28.31 12.76
N LYS A 79 -4.00 -27.75 12.73
CA LYS A 79 -3.75 -26.40 12.24
C LYS A 79 -3.91 -26.39 10.72
N GLN A 80 -4.82 -25.56 10.22
CA GLN A 80 -4.94 -25.29 8.79
C GLN A 80 -4.44 -23.87 8.53
N SER A 81 -3.67 -23.70 7.45
CA SER A 81 -3.28 -22.38 6.99
C SER A 81 -4.48 -21.66 6.39
N LEU A 82 -4.51 -20.34 6.54
CA LEU A 82 -5.47 -19.44 5.91
C LEU A 82 -4.86 -18.73 4.70
N LEU A 83 -3.59 -18.98 4.38
CA LEU A 83 -2.88 -18.27 3.31
C LEU A 83 -2.92 -19.08 2.02
N TRP A 84 -3.41 -18.45 0.95
CA TRP A 84 -3.54 -19.07 -0.37
C TRP A 84 -2.25 -19.76 -0.83
N GLN A 85 -1.09 -19.13 -0.64
CA GLN A 85 0.21 -19.66 -1.06
C GLN A 85 0.73 -20.84 -0.22
N GLU A 86 0.07 -21.18 0.89
CA GLU A 86 0.40 -22.32 1.74
C GLU A 86 -0.56 -23.50 1.53
N LEU A 87 -1.62 -23.31 0.74
CA LEU A 87 -2.64 -24.32 0.45
C LEU A 87 -2.34 -25.07 -0.85
N THR A 88 -2.63 -26.36 -0.85
CA THR A 88 -2.60 -27.20 -2.04
C THR A 88 -3.83 -26.96 -2.92
N ASN A 89 -3.77 -27.42 -4.18
CA ASN A 89 -4.93 -27.36 -5.09
C ASN A 89 -6.17 -28.02 -4.49
N THR A 90 -6.01 -29.18 -3.83
CA THR A 90 -7.13 -29.90 -3.20
C THR A 90 -7.75 -29.11 -2.06
N GLU A 91 -6.94 -28.47 -1.20
CA GLU A 91 -7.47 -27.63 -0.11
C GLU A 91 -8.20 -26.38 -0.64
N LEU A 92 -7.75 -25.82 -1.77
CA LEU A 92 -8.43 -24.71 -2.43
C LEU A 92 -9.73 -25.14 -3.14
N GLU A 93 -9.79 -26.35 -3.69
CA GLU A 93 -11.03 -26.94 -4.20
C GLU A 93 -12.06 -27.14 -3.09
N GLU A 94 -11.63 -27.67 -1.93
CA GLU A 94 -12.47 -27.80 -0.74
C GLU A 94 -12.95 -26.44 -0.22
N ALA A 95 -12.08 -25.43 -0.19
CA ALA A 95 -12.42 -24.06 0.21
C ALA A 95 -13.45 -23.44 -0.74
N ARG A 96 -13.28 -23.62 -2.06
CA ARG A 96 -14.26 -23.19 -3.07
C ARG A 96 -15.61 -23.87 -2.84
N ASP A 97 -15.64 -25.19 -2.70
CA ASP A 97 -16.89 -25.96 -2.54
C ASP A 97 -17.60 -25.64 -1.22
N SER A 98 -16.84 -25.15 -0.23
CA SER A 98 -17.33 -24.67 1.05
C SER A 98 -17.61 -23.16 1.08
N ASP A 99 -17.66 -22.51 -0.09
CA ASP A 99 -18.00 -21.09 -0.27
C ASP A 99 -17.14 -20.13 0.57
N TYR A 100 -15.83 -20.36 0.56
CA TYR A 100 -14.88 -19.52 1.29
C TYR A 100 -14.83 -18.10 0.73
N LEU A 101 -14.68 -17.14 1.64
CA LEU A 101 -14.33 -15.75 1.32
C LEU A 101 -12.84 -15.65 0.99
N VAL A 102 -12.50 -14.98 -0.11
CA VAL A 102 -11.13 -14.62 -0.46
C VAL A 102 -10.87 -13.15 -0.15
N LEU A 103 -9.91 -12.89 0.74
CA LEU A 103 -9.39 -11.55 1.01
C LEU A 103 -8.17 -11.28 0.13
N ILE A 104 -8.16 -10.16 -0.58
CA ILE A 104 -7.05 -9.68 -1.42
C ILE A 104 -6.40 -8.48 -0.73
N PRO A 105 -5.21 -8.64 -0.11
CA PRO A 105 -4.51 -7.55 0.53
C PRO A 105 -3.87 -6.64 -0.53
N LEU A 106 -4.15 -5.35 -0.47
CA LEU A 106 -3.69 -4.36 -1.45
C LEU A 106 -2.94 -3.21 -0.74
N GLY A 107 -1.62 -3.20 -0.85
CA GLY A 107 -0.77 -2.13 -0.33
C GLY A 107 -0.12 -1.31 -1.44
N ALA A 108 1.06 -0.75 -1.13
CA ALA A 108 1.97 -0.11 -2.07
C ALA A 108 3.41 -0.12 -1.54
N MET A 109 4.35 0.17 -2.44
CA MET A 109 5.76 0.41 -2.13
C MET A 109 6.01 1.91 -2.25
N GLU A 110 5.96 2.61 -1.12
CA GLU A 110 5.92 4.06 -1.07
C GLU A 110 6.81 4.59 0.06
N GLN A 111 7.48 5.72 -0.18
CA GLN A 111 8.15 6.48 0.89
C GLN A 111 7.15 6.74 2.04
N HIS A 112 7.59 6.65 3.30
CA HIS A 112 6.77 6.99 4.48
C HIS A 112 7.60 7.83 5.46
N GLY A 113 8.31 8.82 4.91
CA GLY A 113 9.33 9.55 5.64
C GLY A 113 10.61 8.74 5.91
N PRO A 114 11.54 9.32 6.69
CA PRO A 114 12.82 8.69 6.99
C PRO A 114 12.75 7.55 8.02
N HIS A 115 11.67 7.46 8.80
CA HIS A 115 11.54 6.56 9.95
C HIS A 115 10.83 5.25 9.64
N LEU A 116 9.89 5.21 8.69
CA LEU A 116 9.13 4.01 8.35
C LEU A 116 9.73 3.21 7.19
N PRO A 117 9.50 1.88 7.15
CA PRO A 117 9.85 1.08 6.00
C PRO A 117 8.88 1.35 4.84
N VAL A 118 9.38 1.18 3.61
CA VAL A 118 8.65 1.48 2.37
C VAL A 118 7.50 0.51 2.07
N ASP A 119 7.42 -0.60 2.80
CA ASP A 119 6.36 -1.62 2.70
C ASP A 119 5.23 -1.39 3.70
N THR A 120 5.16 -0.23 4.36
CA THR A 120 4.20 0.07 5.44
C THR A 120 2.77 -0.24 5.03
N ASP A 121 2.35 0.17 3.84
CA ASP A 121 1.03 -0.16 3.31
C ASP A 121 0.82 -1.67 3.20
N VAL A 122 1.77 -2.39 2.60
CA VAL A 122 1.67 -3.84 2.41
C VAL A 122 1.60 -4.56 3.77
N ALA A 123 2.45 -4.16 4.72
CA ALA A 123 2.48 -4.73 6.06
C ALA A 123 1.12 -4.58 6.77
N ILE A 124 0.51 -3.39 6.70
CA ILE A 124 -0.79 -3.11 7.30
C ILE A 124 -1.90 -3.93 6.62
N ALA A 125 -2.02 -3.87 5.29
CA ALA A 125 -3.07 -4.61 4.56
C ALA A 125 -2.95 -6.12 4.79
N TRP A 126 -1.72 -6.65 4.76
CA TRP A 126 -1.44 -8.06 4.99
C TRP A 126 -1.78 -8.50 6.41
N ALA A 127 -1.37 -7.73 7.43
CA ALA A 127 -1.66 -8.04 8.82
C ALA A 127 -3.17 -8.00 9.11
N VAL A 128 -3.86 -6.96 8.63
CA VAL A 128 -5.31 -6.83 8.81
C VAL A 128 -6.05 -8.00 8.17
N ALA A 129 -5.74 -8.34 6.91
CA ALA A 129 -6.42 -9.44 6.22
C ALA A 129 -6.22 -10.80 6.92
N GLN A 130 -5.02 -11.07 7.45
CA GLN A 130 -4.75 -12.28 8.22
C GLN A 130 -5.54 -12.32 9.53
N ASP A 131 -5.61 -11.21 10.27
CA ASP A 131 -6.34 -11.17 11.54
C ASP A 131 -7.86 -11.30 11.33
N VAL A 132 -8.38 -10.67 10.27
CA VAL A 132 -9.76 -10.87 9.81
C VAL A 132 -10.03 -12.34 9.48
N ALA A 133 -9.17 -12.99 8.67
CA ALA A 133 -9.33 -14.40 8.30
C ALA A 133 -9.23 -15.35 9.51
N ARG A 134 -8.50 -14.97 10.56
CA ARG A 134 -8.47 -15.75 11.81
C ARG A 134 -9.80 -15.69 12.56
N ARG A 135 -10.48 -14.54 12.52
CA ARG A 135 -11.75 -14.31 13.23
C ARG A 135 -12.97 -14.81 12.45
N LEU A 136 -12.88 -14.84 11.12
CA LEU A 136 -13.94 -15.34 10.26
C LEU A 136 -13.72 -16.81 9.87
N ASP A 137 -14.73 -17.65 10.08
CA ASP A 137 -14.75 -19.00 9.51
C ASP A 137 -14.72 -18.96 7.99
N SER A 138 -14.20 -20.01 7.35
CA SER A 138 -14.21 -20.18 5.88
C SER A 138 -13.70 -18.95 5.12
N THR A 139 -12.52 -18.48 5.47
CA THR A 139 -11.87 -17.31 4.86
C THR A 139 -10.41 -17.63 4.55
N VAL A 140 -9.96 -17.29 3.35
CA VAL A 140 -8.56 -17.41 2.92
C VAL A 140 -8.04 -16.06 2.45
N VAL A 141 -6.73 -15.87 2.57
CA VAL A 141 -6.03 -14.64 2.19
C VAL A 141 -5.18 -14.93 0.96
N ALA A 142 -5.49 -14.27 -0.16
CA ALA A 142 -4.67 -14.29 -1.36
C ALA A 142 -3.32 -13.59 -1.13
N PRO A 143 -2.26 -13.88 -1.89
CA PRO A 143 -0.96 -13.20 -1.71
C PRO A 143 -1.10 -11.68 -1.79
N PRO A 144 -0.31 -10.90 -1.02
CA PRO A 144 -0.44 -9.46 -1.02
C PRO A 144 -0.01 -8.87 -2.36
N ILE A 145 -0.74 -7.84 -2.81
CA ILE A 145 -0.33 -7.00 -3.92
C ILE A 145 0.64 -5.96 -3.38
N TRP A 146 1.92 -6.12 -3.74
CA TRP A 146 3.01 -5.31 -3.22
C TRP A 146 3.06 -3.89 -3.78
N TRP A 147 2.61 -3.68 -5.01
CA TRP A 147 2.69 -2.38 -5.71
C TRP A 147 1.32 -1.78 -5.96
N GLY A 148 1.16 -0.52 -5.58
CA GLY A 148 -0.06 0.25 -5.77
C GLY A 148 0.14 1.45 -6.71
N TYR A 149 -0.76 2.41 -6.64
CA TYR A 149 -0.70 3.67 -7.39
C TYR A 149 -0.20 4.81 -6.51
N SER A 150 1.09 5.15 -6.61
CA SER A 150 1.80 6.13 -5.77
C SER A 150 2.43 7.27 -6.60
N SER A 151 1.75 7.73 -7.66
CA SER A 151 2.35 8.67 -8.62
C SER A 151 2.81 10.01 -8.01
N SER A 152 2.15 10.48 -6.95
CA SER A 152 2.51 11.71 -6.23
C SER A 152 3.79 11.58 -5.40
N HIS A 153 4.25 10.35 -5.11
CA HIS A 153 5.43 10.07 -4.28
C HIS A 153 6.65 9.70 -5.13
N MET A 154 6.58 9.81 -6.46
CA MET A 154 7.63 9.37 -7.40
C MET A 154 8.92 10.20 -7.38
N SER A 155 8.90 11.39 -6.77
CA SER A 155 10.11 12.20 -6.57
C SER A 155 11.03 11.61 -5.50
N PHE A 156 10.48 10.74 -4.63
CA PHE A 156 11.26 9.96 -3.68
C PHE A 156 11.78 8.66 -4.32
N PRO A 157 13.08 8.35 -4.22
CA PRO A 157 13.69 7.22 -4.93
C PRO A 157 13.27 5.83 -4.40
N SER A 158 12.60 5.79 -3.25
CA SER A 158 12.08 4.56 -2.64
C SER A 158 10.74 4.09 -3.22
N THR A 159 10.00 4.97 -3.88
CA THR A 159 8.64 4.67 -4.34
C THR A 159 8.65 3.85 -5.63
N ILE A 160 7.89 2.76 -5.67
CA ILE A 160 7.62 1.96 -6.87
C ILE A 160 6.12 1.98 -7.13
N SER A 161 5.73 2.71 -8.18
CA SER A 161 4.32 2.98 -8.50
C SER A 161 3.88 2.31 -9.80
N LEU A 162 2.71 1.68 -9.78
CA LEU A 162 1.99 1.26 -10.98
C LEU A 162 1.26 2.45 -11.60
N ARG A 163 1.07 2.40 -12.91
CA ARG A 163 0.07 3.26 -13.58
C ARG A 163 -1.34 2.82 -13.16
N PRO A 164 -2.32 3.72 -13.10
CA PRO A 164 -3.69 3.35 -12.70
C PRO A 164 -4.31 2.31 -13.62
N GLN A 165 -4.01 2.34 -14.93
CA GLN A 165 -4.47 1.32 -15.89
C GLN A 165 -3.83 -0.05 -15.63
N THR A 166 -2.58 -0.07 -15.16
CA THR A 166 -1.88 -1.32 -14.81
C THR A 166 -2.44 -1.90 -13.52
N LEU A 167 -2.70 -1.07 -12.50
CA LEU A 167 -3.35 -1.53 -11.28
C LEU A 167 -4.77 -2.04 -11.54
N LEU A 168 -5.55 -1.35 -12.39
CA LEU A 168 -6.89 -1.80 -12.78
C LEU A 168 -6.83 -3.16 -13.49
N ALA A 169 -5.95 -3.33 -14.48
CA ALA A 169 -5.79 -4.59 -15.19
C ALA A 169 -5.31 -5.73 -14.27
N LEU A 170 -4.38 -5.45 -13.36
CA LEU A 170 -3.92 -6.42 -12.37
C LEU A 170 -5.06 -6.91 -11.47
N LEU A 171 -5.88 -5.99 -10.95
CA LEU A 171 -7.02 -6.33 -10.12
C LEU A 171 -8.08 -7.11 -10.91
N ASP A 172 -8.33 -6.73 -12.16
CA ASP A 172 -9.22 -7.44 -13.09
C ASP A 172 -8.78 -8.90 -13.29
N ASP A 173 -7.49 -9.12 -13.57
CA ASP A 173 -6.90 -10.45 -13.79
C ASP A 173 -7.00 -11.33 -12.53
N ILE A 174 -6.68 -10.76 -11.35
CA ILE A 174 -6.73 -11.49 -10.07
C ILE A 174 -8.17 -11.87 -9.73
N ILE A 175 -9.08 -10.91 -9.74
CA ILE A 175 -10.49 -11.14 -9.41
C ILE A 175 -11.12 -12.11 -10.43
N GLY A 176 -10.88 -11.89 -11.72
CA GLY A 176 -11.37 -12.75 -12.80
C GLY A 176 -10.88 -14.18 -12.66
N SER A 177 -9.62 -14.39 -12.25
CA SER A 177 -9.07 -15.72 -11.98
C SER A 177 -9.79 -16.41 -10.82
N LEU A 178 -9.98 -15.71 -9.69
CA LEU A 178 -10.71 -16.24 -8.52
C LEU A 178 -12.14 -16.65 -8.88
N ILE A 179 -12.84 -15.79 -9.64
CA ILE A 179 -14.20 -16.07 -10.11
C ILE A 179 -14.21 -17.26 -11.07
N SER A 180 -13.24 -17.35 -11.99
CA SER A 180 -13.12 -18.46 -12.93
C SER A 180 -12.87 -19.80 -12.22
N HIS A 181 -12.15 -19.78 -11.09
CA HIS A 181 -11.97 -20.96 -10.25
C HIS A 181 -13.20 -21.34 -9.42
N GLY A 182 -14.24 -20.49 -9.38
CA GLY A 182 -15.50 -20.78 -8.69
C GLY A 182 -15.71 -20.02 -7.38
N PHE A 183 -14.78 -19.17 -6.94
CA PHE A 183 -14.97 -18.33 -5.76
C PHE A 183 -16.02 -17.24 -6.04
N ARG A 184 -16.91 -16.99 -5.07
CA ARG A 184 -18.02 -16.03 -5.21
C ARG A 184 -18.07 -14.99 -4.08
N LYS A 185 -17.24 -15.13 -3.06
CA LYS A 185 -17.08 -14.18 -1.97
C LYS A 185 -15.69 -13.60 -2.03
N ILE A 186 -15.57 -12.32 -2.41
CA ILE A 186 -14.28 -11.66 -2.64
C ILE A 186 -14.30 -10.26 -2.05
N ALA A 187 -13.26 -9.92 -1.30
CA ALA A 187 -13.06 -8.57 -0.78
C ALA A 187 -11.60 -8.14 -0.91
N ILE A 188 -11.37 -6.91 -1.38
CA ILE A 188 -10.07 -6.24 -1.31
C ILE A 188 -9.96 -5.56 0.06
N VAL A 189 -8.87 -5.81 0.77
CA VAL A 189 -8.48 -5.11 2.00
C VAL A 189 -7.30 -4.21 1.67
N SER A 190 -7.54 -2.91 1.61
CA SER A 190 -6.55 -1.91 1.21
C SER A 190 -6.09 -1.06 2.39
N SER A 191 -4.82 -0.69 2.37
CA SER A 191 -4.18 0.24 3.30
C SER A 191 -3.79 1.58 2.67
N HIS A 192 -3.64 1.61 1.35
CA HIS A 192 -3.13 2.78 0.65
C HIS A 192 -4.25 3.66 0.09
N ALA A 193 -4.24 4.95 0.45
CA ALA A 193 -5.31 5.88 0.12
C ALA A 193 -5.50 6.07 -1.39
N THR A 194 -4.41 6.20 -2.15
CA THR A 194 -4.47 6.48 -3.60
C THR A 194 -4.83 5.23 -4.42
N ASN A 195 -4.79 4.02 -3.85
CA ASN A 195 -5.37 2.84 -4.49
C ASN A 195 -6.90 2.92 -4.58
N ARG A 196 -7.57 3.70 -3.71
CA ARG A 196 -9.03 3.73 -3.55
C ARG A 196 -9.81 3.97 -4.84
N PRO A 197 -9.52 5.00 -5.66
CA PRO A 197 -10.30 5.23 -6.88
C PRO A 197 -10.20 4.07 -7.87
N VAL A 198 -9.00 3.49 -8.04
CA VAL A 198 -8.77 2.38 -8.96
C VAL A 198 -9.36 1.08 -8.43
N GLY A 199 -9.18 0.78 -7.14
CA GLY A 199 -9.74 -0.40 -6.50
C GLY A 199 -11.27 -0.40 -6.48
N GLN A 200 -11.89 0.75 -6.21
CA GLN A 200 -13.35 0.90 -6.27
C GLN A 200 -13.89 0.74 -7.69
N LEU A 201 -13.18 1.25 -8.70
CA LEU A 201 -13.54 1.01 -10.10
C LEU A 201 -13.42 -0.49 -10.44
N ALA A 202 -12.32 -1.14 -10.04
CA ALA A 202 -12.08 -2.55 -10.31
C ALA A 202 -13.19 -3.45 -9.74
N VAL A 203 -13.58 -3.28 -8.48
CA VAL A 203 -14.65 -4.10 -7.88
C VAL A 203 -16.00 -3.87 -8.55
N ARG A 204 -16.31 -2.64 -8.98
CA ARG A 204 -17.57 -2.33 -9.69
C ARG A 204 -17.61 -2.95 -11.08
N GLU A 205 -16.54 -2.79 -11.85
CA GLU A 205 -16.45 -3.35 -13.21
C GLU A 205 -16.47 -4.88 -13.16
N CYS A 206 -15.72 -5.50 -12.25
CA CYS A 206 -15.74 -6.95 -12.08
C CYS A 206 -17.11 -7.45 -11.62
N ALA A 207 -17.75 -6.77 -10.66
CA ALA A 207 -19.06 -7.17 -10.17
C ALA A 207 -20.13 -7.08 -11.25
N ALA A 208 -20.14 -5.99 -12.02
CA ALA A 208 -21.05 -5.82 -13.15
C ALA A 208 -20.84 -6.87 -14.24
N ARG A 209 -19.58 -7.23 -14.52
CA ARG A 209 -19.23 -8.19 -15.56
C ARG A 209 -19.56 -9.63 -15.17
N HIS A 210 -19.28 -10.01 -13.93
CA HIS A 210 -19.36 -11.40 -13.48
C HIS A 210 -20.61 -11.73 -12.66
N GLY A 211 -21.42 -10.74 -12.29
CA GLY A 211 -22.58 -10.94 -11.42
C GLY A 211 -22.18 -11.33 -9.99
N VAL A 212 -20.95 -11.04 -9.57
CA VAL A 212 -20.44 -11.39 -8.23
C VAL A 212 -20.24 -10.11 -7.43
N PRO A 213 -20.94 -9.90 -6.31
CA PRO A 213 -20.69 -8.77 -5.42
C PRO A 213 -19.25 -8.84 -4.90
N ILE A 214 -18.48 -7.77 -5.06
CA ILE A 214 -17.09 -7.69 -4.59
C ILE A 214 -16.94 -6.43 -3.75
N LEU A 215 -16.27 -6.56 -2.59
CA LEU A 215 -16.04 -5.42 -1.70
C LEU A 215 -14.67 -4.80 -1.89
N TYR A 216 -14.61 -3.47 -1.74
CA TYR A 216 -13.38 -2.74 -1.50
C TYR A 216 -13.47 -2.12 -0.11
N LEU A 217 -12.57 -2.55 0.78
CA LEU A 217 -12.50 -2.11 2.17
C LEU A 217 -11.17 -1.40 2.38
N HIS A 218 -11.19 -0.22 2.99
CA HIS A 218 -9.99 0.49 3.39
C HIS A 218 -9.90 0.52 4.91
N TYR A 219 -8.83 -0.01 5.49
CA TYR A 219 -8.72 -0.24 6.94
C TYR A 219 -9.02 1.03 7.77
N ILE A 220 -8.50 2.18 7.34
CA ILE A 220 -8.63 3.44 8.07
C ILE A 220 -10.08 3.91 8.24
N ASP A 221 -11.01 3.51 7.35
CA ASP A 221 -12.41 3.90 7.45
C ASP A 221 -13.09 3.31 8.69
N PHE A 222 -12.53 2.22 9.23
CA PHE A 222 -13.00 1.54 10.43
C PHE A 222 -12.32 2.04 11.72
N CYS A 223 -11.30 2.90 11.60
CA CYS A 223 -10.56 3.47 12.72
C CYS A 223 -11.14 4.80 13.23
N ARG A 224 -12.17 5.36 12.58
CA ARG A 224 -12.65 6.74 12.82
C ARG A 224 -13.01 7.07 14.27
N LYS A 225 -13.53 6.11 15.04
CA LYS A 225 -13.84 6.32 16.45
C LYS A 225 -12.57 6.46 17.30
N VAL A 226 -11.64 5.52 17.15
CA VAL A 226 -10.33 5.58 17.83
C VAL A 226 -9.60 6.86 17.42
N PHE A 227 -9.69 7.23 16.14
CA PHE A 227 -9.17 8.48 15.61
C PHE A 227 -9.72 9.70 16.35
N ALA A 228 -11.04 9.80 16.50
CA ALA A 228 -11.67 10.94 17.14
C ALA A 228 -11.36 11.03 18.65
N ASP A 229 -11.27 9.88 19.32
CA ASP A 229 -11.15 9.81 20.77
C ASP A 229 -9.70 9.94 21.27
N GLU A 230 -8.72 9.52 20.47
CA GLU A 230 -7.36 9.27 20.98
C GLU A 230 -6.22 9.93 20.22
N ARG A 231 -6.47 10.52 19.04
CA ARG A 231 -5.42 11.23 18.31
C ARG A 231 -4.78 12.30 19.19
N VAL A 232 -3.47 12.39 19.15
CA VAL A 232 -2.74 13.50 19.77
C VAL A 232 -2.60 14.65 18.76
N THR A 233 -2.49 14.32 17.47
CA THR A 233 -2.44 15.32 16.41
C THR A 233 -3.75 16.09 16.21
N GLY A 234 -3.62 17.35 15.79
CA GLY A 234 -4.74 18.13 15.26
C GLY A 234 -5.16 17.64 13.86
N ILE A 235 -6.26 18.19 13.33
CA ILE A 235 -6.73 17.88 11.97
C ILE A 235 -5.58 18.04 10.96
N GLY A 236 -5.28 16.95 10.23
CA GLY A 236 -4.22 16.93 9.21
C GLY A 236 -2.86 16.44 9.70
N GLY A 237 -2.73 15.98 10.95
CA GLY A 237 -1.47 15.41 11.47
C GLY A 237 -1.29 13.91 11.22
N GLU A 238 -2.17 13.30 10.42
CA GLU A 238 -2.28 11.86 10.23
C GLU A 238 -2.42 11.43 8.76
N MET A 239 -2.04 12.28 7.80
CA MET A 239 -2.34 12.01 6.39
C MET A 239 -1.48 10.90 5.78
N HIS A 240 -0.18 10.89 6.06
CA HIS A 240 0.77 9.91 5.51
C HIS A 240 2.09 9.94 6.27
N GLY A 241 2.63 8.78 6.64
CA GLY A 241 3.80 8.64 7.49
C GLY A 241 3.67 9.27 8.88
N GLY A 242 2.47 9.73 9.26
CA GLY A 242 2.20 10.49 10.49
C GLY A 242 1.98 9.59 11.71
N GLU A 243 1.32 10.13 12.74
CA GLU A 243 1.08 9.45 14.03
C GLU A 243 0.52 8.03 13.86
N PHE A 244 -0.41 7.82 12.92
CA PHE A 244 -1.24 6.62 12.87
C PHE A 244 -0.55 5.44 12.20
N GLU A 245 -0.05 5.62 10.98
CA GLU A 245 0.71 4.58 10.28
C GLU A 245 1.97 4.21 11.08
N THR A 246 2.61 5.21 11.69
CA THR A 246 3.75 4.99 12.57
C THR A 246 3.36 4.19 13.81
N SER A 247 2.24 4.53 14.45
CA SER A 247 1.73 3.80 15.62
C SER A 247 1.41 2.34 15.27
N ILE A 248 0.74 2.10 14.15
CA ILE A 248 0.42 0.74 13.69
C ILE A 248 1.70 -0.04 13.36
N GLN A 249 2.68 0.58 12.71
CA GLN A 249 3.95 -0.09 12.42
C GLN A 249 4.78 -0.36 13.68
N LEU A 250 4.72 0.50 14.70
CA LEU A 250 5.29 0.20 16.01
C LEU A 250 4.61 -1.00 16.69
N HIS A 251 3.33 -1.24 16.42
CA HIS A 251 2.62 -2.42 16.89
C HIS A 251 2.99 -3.68 16.10
N LEU A 252 3.08 -3.60 14.78
CA LEU A 252 3.31 -4.75 13.89
C LEU A 252 4.78 -5.16 13.83
N HIS A 253 5.67 -4.19 13.58
CA HIS A 253 7.09 -4.37 13.25
C HIS A 253 7.96 -3.28 13.90
N PRO A 254 7.99 -3.17 15.25
CA PRO A 254 8.74 -2.11 15.94
C PRO A 254 10.23 -2.09 15.57
N GLU A 255 10.80 -3.22 15.20
CA GLU A 255 12.21 -3.34 14.78
C GLU A 255 12.53 -2.66 13.44
N LEU A 256 11.51 -2.37 12.62
CA LEU A 256 11.67 -1.69 11.33
C LEU A 256 11.46 -0.17 11.42
N VAL A 257 10.90 0.32 12.53
CA VAL A 257 10.60 1.74 12.76
C VAL A 257 11.80 2.44 13.40
N LYS A 258 12.36 3.44 12.72
CA LYS A 258 13.47 4.26 13.21
C LYS A 258 12.96 5.53 13.88
N MET A 259 12.40 5.41 15.08
CA MET A 259 11.78 6.55 15.79
C MET A 259 12.74 7.70 16.08
N ASP A 260 14.05 7.46 16.12
CA ASP A 260 15.09 8.49 16.19
C ASP A 260 15.15 9.39 14.94
N LEU A 261 14.54 8.95 13.83
CA LEU A 261 14.39 9.71 12.59
C LEU A 261 12.96 10.24 12.40
N ALA A 262 12.02 9.98 13.32
CA ALA A 262 10.65 10.46 13.18
C ALA A 262 10.60 11.99 13.18
N VAL A 263 9.76 12.55 12.31
CA VAL A 263 9.64 14.00 12.11
C VAL A 263 8.18 14.45 12.08
N ALA A 264 7.99 15.74 12.34
CA ALA A 264 6.76 16.44 12.10
C ALA A 264 6.91 17.33 10.86
N ASP A 265 6.00 17.21 9.91
CA ASP A 265 5.96 18.01 8.70
C ASP A 265 4.51 18.39 8.37
N TYR A 266 4.21 19.66 8.60
CA TYR A 266 2.89 20.25 8.47
C TYR A 266 2.94 21.38 7.45
N VAL A 267 1.89 21.47 6.63
CA VAL A 267 1.70 22.57 5.70
C VAL A 267 0.60 23.50 6.17
N ASP A 268 0.81 24.81 5.99
CA ASP A 268 -0.21 25.82 6.32
C ASP A 268 -1.40 25.68 5.36
N PRO A 269 -2.60 25.28 5.84
CA PRO A 269 -3.77 25.08 5.00
C PRO A 269 -4.28 26.38 4.35
N LYS A 270 -3.81 27.56 4.80
CA LYS A 270 -4.10 28.86 4.16
C LYS A 270 -3.18 29.16 2.98
N ARG A 271 -2.02 28.51 2.91
CA ARG A 271 -1.00 28.71 1.86
C ARG A 271 -1.07 27.66 0.75
N HIS A 272 -1.75 26.54 0.99
CA HIS A 272 -1.88 25.44 0.03
C HIS A 272 -3.35 25.09 -0.23
N PHE A 273 -3.75 25.24 -1.50
CA PHE A 273 -5.08 24.90 -2.00
C PHE A 273 -5.36 23.39 -1.84
N GLY A 274 -6.64 23.00 -1.65
CA GLY A 274 -7.04 21.60 -1.53
C GLY A 274 -6.99 21.01 -0.10
N ILE A 275 -6.02 21.40 0.72
CA ILE A 275 -5.85 20.85 2.10
C ILE A 275 -6.93 21.36 3.05
N SER A 276 -7.26 22.65 2.98
CA SER A 276 -8.38 23.25 3.75
C SER A 276 -9.77 22.80 3.30
N SER A 277 -9.89 22.12 2.15
CA SER A 277 -11.16 21.69 1.57
C SER A 277 -11.47 20.21 1.84
N ALA A 278 -10.48 19.43 2.30
CA ALA A 278 -10.58 17.99 2.54
C ALA A 278 -11.33 17.58 3.82
N GLY A 279 -11.87 18.54 4.58
CA GLY A 279 -12.53 18.28 5.89
C GLY A 279 -13.86 19.01 6.09
N ARG A 280 -14.58 19.37 5.02
CA ARG A 280 -15.88 20.08 5.11
C ARG A 280 -17.05 19.22 4.65
N ASP A 281 -18.23 19.48 5.24
CA ASP A 281 -19.49 18.76 5.00
C ASP A 281 -20.00 18.94 3.55
N LEU A 282 -20.86 18.02 3.08
CA LEU A 282 -21.44 17.93 1.73
C LEU A 282 -22.07 19.25 1.23
N ASN A 283 -22.41 20.18 2.13
CA ASN A 283 -23.03 21.45 1.82
C ASN A 283 -22.05 22.64 1.74
N ASP A 284 -20.77 22.49 2.09
CA ASP A 284 -19.89 23.65 2.34
C ASP A 284 -18.61 23.69 1.49
N ALA A 285 -18.25 22.61 0.80
CA ALA A 285 -17.38 22.57 -0.38
C ALA A 285 -17.43 21.15 -0.98
N GLY A 286 -17.47 21.04 -2.31
CA GLY A 286 -17.49 19.73 -2.98
C GLY A 286 -16.22 18.89 -2.75
N ASN A 287 -16.26 17.62 -3.14
CA ASN A 287 -15.10 16.73 -3.15
C ASN A 287 -14.05 17.22 -4.17
N VAL A 288 -13.00 17.90 -3.70
CA VAL A 288 -11.92 18.44 -4.54
C VAL A 288 -10.71 17.52 -4.48
N SER A 289 -10.35 16.92 -5.61
CA SER A 289 -9.08 16.20 -5.77
C SER A 289 -8.01 17.13 -6.31
N LEU A 290 -6.86 17.17 -5.64
CA LEU A 290 -5.68 17.91 -6.10
C LEU A 290 -4.56 16.91 -6.41
N GLY A 291 -4.00 17.00 -7.62
CA GLY A 291 -2.76 16.32 -7.96
C GLY A 291 -1.57 17.21 -7.66
N TYR A 292 -0.61 16.69 -6.91
CA TYR A 292 0.62 17.40 -6.56
C TYR A 292 1.75 16.39 -6.33
N ASP A 293 2.97 16.91 -6.41
CA ASP A 293 4.19 16.20 -6.04
C ASP A 293 4.37 16.35 -4.52
N ILE A 294 4.40 15.22 -3.80
CA ILE A 294 4.49 15.23 -2.33
C ILE A 294 5.76 15.93 -1.88
N GLU A 295 6.91 15.70 -2.53
CA GLU A 295 8.20 16.26 -2.08
C GLU A 295 8.20 17.79 -2.09
N LYS A 296 7.43 18.40 -2.99
CA LYS A 296 7.34 19.87 -3.09
C LYS A 296 6.55 20.51 -1.94
N LEU A 297 5.60 19.78 -1.37
CA LEU A 297 4.80 20.26 -0.24
C LEU A 297 5.34 19.77 1.10
N PHE A 298 5.88 18.55 1.12
CA PHE A 298 6.38 17.83 2.28
C PHE A 298 7.75 17.26 1.94
N PRO A 299 8.84 18.05 2.08
CA PRO A 299 10.19 17.62 1.71
C PRO A 299 10.68 16.41 2.50
N THR A 300 10.14 16.18 3.70
CA THR A 300 10.46 14.99 4.49
C THR A 300 9.73 13.74 4.00
N GLY A 301 8.69 13.92 3.18
CA GLY A 301 7.76 12.89 2.76
C GLY A 301 6.65 12.61 3.78
N VAL A 302 6.81 12.99 5.05
CA VAL A 302 5.76 12.87 6.07
C VAL A 302 4.70 13.95 5.84
N MET A 303 3.43 13.60 6.01
CA MET A 303 2.29 14.52 6.04
C MET A 303 1.61 14.37 7.41
N GLY A 304 2.12 15.12 8.40
CA GLY A 304 1.67 15.04 9.79
C GLY A 304 2.82 14.93 10.78
N ASP A 305 2.59 14.26 11.92
CA ASP A 305 3.58 14.17 13.01
C ASP A 305 3.79 12.74 13.50
N ALA A 306 4.89 12.15 13.06
CA ALA A 306 5.29 10.81 13.47
C ALA A 306 5.87 10.76 14.88
N THR A 307 6.30 11.89 15.46
CA THR A 307 6.99 11.92 16.76
C THR A 307 6.06 11.59 17.93
N LEU A 308 4.74 11.71 17.70
CA LEU A 308 3.69 11.43 18.67
C LEU A 308 3.19 9.97 18.62
N ALA A 309 3.76 9.14 17.73
CA ALA A 309 3.31 7.77 17.55
C ALA A 309 3.53 6.89 18.78
N ASP A 310 2.57 6.01 19.06
CA ASP A 310 2.57 5.10 20.21
C ASP A 310 2.11 3.69 19.81
N ALA A 311 2.85 2.66 20.23
CA ALA A 311 2.53 1.28 19.89
C ALA A 311 1.18 0.82 20.46
N LYS A 312 0.71 1.37 21.60
CA LYS A 312 -0.59 1.01 22.18
C LYS A 312 -1.72 1.62 21.36
N LEU A 313 -1.57 2.87 20.90
CA LEU A 313 -2.49 3.45 19.92
C LEU A 313 -2.53 2.58 18.66
N GLY A 314 -1.37 2.16 18.15
CA GLY A 314 -1.27 1.26 16.99
C GLY A 314 -2.07 -0.03 17.15
N ALA A 315 -1.95 -0.68 18.31
CA ALA A 315 -2.72 -1.87 18.64
C ALA A 315 -4.24 -1.62 18.64
N ARG A 316 -4.69 -0.48 19.18
CA ARG A 316 -6.12 -0.11 19.20
C ARG A 316 -6.66 0.23 17.81
N LEU A 317 -5.86 0.91 16.98
CA LEU A 317 -6.21 1.20 15.59
C LEU A 317 -6.32 -0.06 14.76
N PHE A 318 -5.33 -0.96 14.90
CA PHE A 318 -5.33 -2.27 14.24
C PHE A 318 -6.55 -3.10 14.64
N GLU A 319 -6.83 -3.19 15.94
CA GLU A 319 -7.99 -3.91 16.47
C GLU A 319 -9.32 -3.34 15.96
N ALA A 320 -9.46 -2.01 15.91
CA ALA A 320 -10.64 -1.35 15.37
C ALA A 320 -10.83 -1.64 13.88
N ALA A 321 -9.73 -1.60 13.10
CA ALA A 321 -9.76 -1.94 11.68
C ALA A 321 -10.24 -3.38 11.44
N VAL A 322 -9.64 -4.33 12.16
CA VAL A 322 -9.99 -5.75 12.03
C VAL A 322 -11.44 -5.99 12.44
N THR A 323 -11.86 -5.49 13.60
CA THR A 323 -13.23 -5.70 14.10
C THR A 323 -14.27 -5.09 13.16
N GLY A 324 -14.03 -3.87 12.67
CA GLY A 324 -14.94 -3.22 11.72
C GLY A 324 -15.05 -3.98 10.39
N ILE A 325 -13.92 -4.48 9.86
CA ILE A 325 -13.92 -5.29 8.64
C ILE A 325 -14.63 -6.63 8.87
N VAL A 326 -14.40 -7.31 10.00
CA VAL A 326 -15.12 -8.54 10.37
C VAL A 326 -16.62 -8.32 10.37
N THR A 327 -17.10 -7.24 11.01
CA THR A 327 -18.53 -6.90 11.03
C THR A 327 -19.09 -6.67 9.62
N ALA A 328 -18.39 -5.89 8.79
CA ALA A 328 -18.82 -5.63 7.41
C ALA A 328 -18.85 -6.92 6.56
N LEU A 329 -17.90 -7.83 6.78
CA LEU A 329 -17.83 -9.10 6.07
C LEU A 329 -18.85 -10.12 6.54
N ASP A 330 -19.20 -10.16 7.83
CA ASP A 330 -20.30 -10.98 8.32
C ASP A 330 -21.65 -10.54 7.74
N GLU A 331 -21.88 -9.23 7.62
CA GLU A 331 -23.05 -8.69 6.93
C GLU A 331 -23.06 -9.09 5.44
N TYR A 332 -21.92 -8.91 4.75
CA TYR A 332 -21.76 -9.30 3.36
C TYR A 332 -21.99 -10.80 3.12
N ARG A 333 -21.52 -11.67 4.02
CA ARG A 333 -21.65 -13.13 3.87
C ARG A 333 -23.03 -13.67 4.22
N SER A 334 -23.79 -12.96 5.06
CA SER A 334 -25.13 -13.35 5.49
C SER A 334 -26.24 -12.91 4.53
N HIS A 335 -25.94 -11.99 3.62
CA HIS A 335 -26.88 -11.58 2.58
C HIS A 335 -26.95 -12.58 1.42
N ASP A 336 -28.17 -13.03 1.13
CA ASP A 336 -28.46 -13.70 -0.13
C ASP A 336 -28.69 -12.64 -1.21
N TYR A 337 -27.72 -12.47 -2.10
CA TYR A 337 -27.83 -11.58 -3.26
C TYR A 337 -28.78 -12.12 -4.34
N GLY A 338 -29.40 -13.29 -4.11
CA GLY A 338 -30.44 -13.90 -4.94
C GLY A 338 -29.95 -14.35 -6.31
N ASP A 339 -30.88 -14.79 -7.15
CA ASP A 339 -30.61 -15.16 -8.55
C ASP A 339 -30.05 -14.00 -9.40
N SER A 340 -30.04 -12.76 -8.90
CA SER A 340 -29.41 -11.64 -9.59
C SER A 340 -27.88 -11.82 -9.74
N ALA A 341 -27.26 -12.55 -8.81
CA ALA A 341 -25.85 -12.94 -8.86
C ALA A 341 -25.61 -14.32 -9.52
N ARG A 342 -26.64 -15.17 -9.57
CA ARG A 342 -26.58 -16.49 -10.24
C ARG A 342 -27.08 -16.47 -11.68
N SER A 343 -27.69 -15.35 -12.11
CA SER A 343 -28.19 -15.22 -13.47
C SER A 343 -27.01 -15.34 -14.41
N SER A 344 -27.03 -16.44 -15.14
CA SER A 344 -26.06 -16.79 -16.13
C SER A 344 -26.20 -15.84 -17.30
N VAL A 345 -25.78 -14.58 -17.15
CA VAL A 345 -25.13 -13.94 -18.29
C VAL A 345 -23.82 -14.72 -18.42
N ARG A 346 -23.89 -15.85 -19.14
CA ARG A 346 -22.71 -16.48 -19.72
C ARG A 346 -22.14 -15.46 -20.70
N LEU A 347 -21.42 -14.48 -20.20
CA LEU A 347 -20.43 -13.82 -21.03
C LEU A 347 -19.48 -14.93 -21.46
N ASP A 348 -19.41 -15.13 -22.77
CA ASP A 348 -18.52 -16.08 -23.40
C ASP A 348 -17.13 -15.99 -22.75
N PRO A 349 -16.58 -17.08 -22.18
CA PRO A 349 -15.23 -17.09 -21.60
C PRO A 349 -14.17 -16.55 -22.57
N ASP A 350 -14.40 -16.68 -23.88
CA ASP A 350 -13.50 -16.21 -24.94
C ASP A 350 -13.73 -14.73 -25.32
N SER A 351 -14.73 -14.07 -24.74
CA SER A 351 -14.98 -12.64 -24.99
C SER A 351 -13.86 -11.73 -24.47
N TRP A 352 -13.10 -12.16 -23.45
CA TRP A 352 -12.02 -11.37 -22.86
C TRP A 352 -10.70 -11.40 -23.65
N GLN A 353 -10.45 -12.45 -24.44
CA GLN A 353 -9.28 -12.51 -25.33
C GLN A 353 -9.41 -11.60 -26.57
N ARG A 354 -10.63 -11.16 -26.90
CA ARG A 354 -10.89 -10.25 -28.02
C ARG A 354 -10.77 -8.80 -27.56
N ARG A 355 -9.53 -8.35 -27.34
CA ARG A 355 -9.22 -6.91 -27.23
C ARG A 355 -9.05 -6.34 -28.64
N ASP A 356 -10.13 -5.88 -29.26
CA ASP A 356 -10.09 -5.09 -30.52
C ASP A 356 -9.67 -3.64 -30.29
#